data_AF-A0AA36HRT9-F1
#
_entry.id   AF-A0AA36HRT9-F1
#
_cell.length_a   1.000
_cell.length_b   1.000
_cell.length_c   1.000
_cell.angle_alpha   90.00
_cell.angle_beta   90.00
_cell.angle_gamma   90.00
#
_symmetry.space_group_name_H-M   'P 1'
#
loop_
_entity.id
_entity.type
_entity.pdbx_description
1 polymer ?
#
loop_
_entity_poly.entity_id
_entity_poly.type
_entity_poly.pdbx_seq_one_letter_code
_entity_poly.pdbx_strand_id
1 'polypeptide(L)'
;MRPVPFLALPFFLRGAAASAAFVSLATNDYYAKGALVTLHSVHLHGGADRVLLVPGGGVSSWWRQRFRALKVKVVEVRPLRPSKALQRAMRQERARLQARAARSLAAHFLWRGLREGARLGPRAGL
;
A
#
# COMPACT_ATOMS: atom_id res chain seq x y z
N MET A 1 -13.76 33.28 46.38
CA MET A 1 -12.93 32.68 45.31
C MET A 1 -12.83 31.19 45.58
N ARG A 2 -13.38 30.32 44.71
CA ARG A 2 -13.30 28.87 44.88
C ARG A 2 -12.18 28.33 43.98
N PRO A 3 -11.29 27.46 44.46
CA PRO A 3 -10.29 26.82 43.61
C PRO A 3 -11.00 25.86 42.63
N VAL A 4 -10.69 26.01 41.35
CA VAL A 4 -11.08 25.06 40.31
C VAL A 4 -10.12 23.88 40.40
N PRO A 5 -10.57 22.63 40.66
CA PRO A 5 -9.69 21.49 40.59
C PRO A 5 -9.34 21.23 39.13
N PHE A 6 -8.08 21.50 38.78
CA PHE A 6 -7.46 20.99 37.56
C PHE A 6 -7.42 19.47 37.69
N LEU A 7 -8.37 18.78 37.05
CA LEU A 7 -8.32 17.33 36.86
C LEU A 7 -7.10 17.01 35.99
N ALA A 8 -5.95 16.85 36.64
CA ALA A 8 -4.87 16.09 36.10
C ALA A 8 -5.36 14.64 35.98
N LEU A 9 -5.68 14.22 34.76
CA LEU A 9 -5.83 12.81 34.41
C LEU A 9 -4.53 12.33 33.74
N PRO A 10 -3.49 11.92 34.49
CA PRO A 10 -2.43 11.10 33.94
C PRO A 10 -2.69 9.64 34.33
N PHE A 11 -3.85 9.07 33.98
CA PHE A 11 -4.11 7.67 34.31
C PHE A 11 -5.01 7.03 33.25
N PHE A 12 -4.55 5.90 32.70
CA PHE A 12 -5.21 5.01 31.72
C PHE A 12 -4.96 5.22 30.21
N LEU A 13 -3.73 5.56 29.80
CA LEU A 13 -3.16 5.00 28.55
C LEU A 13 -2.18 3.86 28.86
N ARG A 14 -2.53 3.05 29.87
CA ARG A 14 -1.81 1.82 30.22
C ARG A 14 -2.82 0.68 30.13
N GLY A 15 -3.25 0.36 28.92
CA GLY A 15 -4.26 -0.66 28.65
C GLY A 15 -4.05 -1.25 27.27
N ALA A 16 -3.46 -2.46 27.24
CA ALA A 16 -3.00 -3.21 26.07
C ALA A 16 -1.91 -2.51 25.25
N ALA A 17 -0.66 -2.92 25.42
CA ALA A 17 0.23 -2.99 24.27
C ALA A 17 -0.46 -3.94 23.28
N ALA A 18 -1.25 -3.39 22.35
CA ALA A 18 -1.87 -4.17 21.31
C ALA A 18 -0.75 -4.96 20.63
N SER A 19 -0.83 -6.30 20.62
CA SER A 19 0.16 -7.10 19.90
C SER A 19 0.24 -6.58 18.47
N ALA A 20 1.36 -5.92 18.14
CA ALA A 20 1.58 -5.37 16.83
C ALA A 20 2.02 -6.52 15.92
N ALA A 21 1.22 -6.80 14.90
CA ALA A 21 1.53 -7.83 13.92
C ALA A 21 1.96 -7.19 12.60
N PHE A 22 3.01 -7.74 11.99
CA PHE A 22 3.36 -7.43 10.60
C PHE A 22 2.46 -8.23 9.67
N VAL A 23 1.79 -7.51 8.78
CA VAL A 23 0.84 -8.10 7.84
C VAL A 23 1.38 -7.94 6.42
N SER A 24 1.41 -9.04 5.67
CA SER A 24 1.72 -9.04 4.23
C SER A 24 0.55 -9.64 3.44
N LEU A 25 0.37 -9.21 2.19
CA LEU A 25 -0.65 -9.73 1.27
C LEU A 25 0.03 -10.46 0.11
N ALA A 26 -0.38 -11.70 -0.17
CA ALA A 26 0.05 -12.44 -1.36
C ALA A 26 -1.17 -12.84 -2.18
N THR A 27 -1.35 -12.21 -3.34
CA THR A 27 -2.50 -12.49 -4.23
C THR A 27 -2.26 -13.69 -5.16
N ASN A 28 -1.01 -14.09 -5.34
CA ASN A 28 -0.61 -15.27 -6.11
C ASN A 28 0.77 -15.79 -5.66
N ASP A 29 1.22 -16.92 -6.23
CA ASP A 29 2.51 -17.55 -5.92
C ASP A 29 3.72 -16.65 -6.23
N TYR A 30 3.61 -15.73 -7.18
CA TYR A 30 4.67 -14.76 -7.45
C TYR A 30 4.83 -13.79 -6.26
N TYR A 31 3.73 -13.21 -5.79
CA TYR A 31 3.75 -12.33 -4.61
C TYR A 31 4.01 -13.07 -3.30
N ALA A 32 3.73 -14.38 -3.24
CA ALA A 32 4.09 -15.21 -2.10
C ALA A 32 5.60 -15.25 -1.84
N LYS A 33 6.44 -15.18 -2.89
CA LYS A 33 7.90 -15.08 -2.75
C LYS A 33 8.30 -13.79 -2.05
N GLY A 34 7.75 -12.66 -2.47
CA GLY A 34 8.01 -11.36 -1.85
C GLY A 34 7.56 -11.31 -0.39
N ALA A 35 6.35 -11.82 -0.12
CA ALA A 35 5.82 -11.90 1.24
C ALA A 35 6.69 -12.78 2.15
N LEU A 36 7.28 -13.85 1.62
CA LEU A 36 8.22 -14.70 2.36
C LEU A 36 9.46 -13.91 2.80
N VAL A 37 10.08 -13.17 1.89
CA VAL A 37 11.27 -12.36 2.19
C VAL A 37 10.95 -11.31 3.25
N THR A 38 9.85 -10.57 3.09
CA THR A 38 9.42 -9.53 4.04
C THR A 38 9.17 -10.10 5.44
N LEU A 39 8.36 -11.15 5.54
CA LEU A 39 8.00 -11.75 6.83
C LEU A 39 9.18 -12.49 7.48
N HIS A 40 10.14 -12.97 6.69
CA HIS A 40 11.37 -13.53 7.23
C HIS A 40 12.30 -12.43 7.77
N SER A 41 12.44 -11.30 7.07
CA SER A 41 13.21 -10.14 7.57
C SER A 41 12.65 -9.61 8.89
N VAL A 42 11.32 -9.50 9.02
CA VAL A 42 10.67 -9.14 10.30
C VAL A 42 11.03 -10.10 11.41
N HIS A 43 11.09 -11.40 11.12
CA HIS A 43 11.48 -12.40 12.11
C HIS A 43 12.92 -12.23 12.58
N LEU A 44 13.84 -11.90 11.67
CA LEU A 44 15.25 -11.68 11.99
C LEU A 44 15.49 -10.40 12.81
N HIS A 45 14.67 -9.36 12.64
CA HIS A 45 14.96 -8.03 13.19
C HIS A 45 13.97 -7.49 14.23
N GLY A 46 12.79 -8.08 14.38
CA GLY A 46 11.73 -7.46 15.18
C GLY A 46 10.87 -8.39 16.01
N GLY A 47 11.04 -9.72 15.92
CA GLY A 47 10.36 -10.72 16.77
C GLY A 47 8.82 -10.69 16.77
N ALA A 48 8.20 -9.80 15.99
CA ALA A 48 6.78 -9.51 16.03
C ALA A 48 5.95 -10.65 15.43
N ASP A 49 4.67 -10.68 15.80
CA ASP A 49 3.69 -11.58 15.19
C ASP A 49 3.61 -11.31 13.69
N ARG A 50 3.48 -12.38 12.90
CA ARG A 50 3.51 -12.33 11.43
C ARG A 50 2.26 -12.94 10.85
N VAL A 51 1.60 -12.19 9.99
CA VAL A 51 0.35 -12.58 9.34
C VAL A 51 0.51 -12.46 7.84
N LEU A 52 0.14 -13.52 7.13
CA LEU A 52 -0.02 -13.51 5.68
C LEU A 52 -1.50 -13.53 5.34
N LEU A 53 -1.96 -12.52 4.62
CA LEU A 53 -3.27 -12.48 3.99
C LEU A 53 -3.18 -13.10 2.60
N VAL A 54 -4.10 -14.02 2.32
CA VAL A 54 -4.16 -14.72 1.03
C VAL A 54 -5.60 -14.67 0.51
N PRO A 55 -5.89 -14.05 -0.64
CA PRO A 55 -7.21 -14.15 -1.25
C PRO A 55 -7.47 -15.59 -1.70
N GLY A 56 -8.73 -16.03 -1.62
CA GLY A 56 -9.14 -17.39 -2.00
C GLY A 56 -8.63 -17.78 -3.39
N GLY A 57 -8.05 -18.98 -3.50
CA GLY A 57 -7.60 -19.58 -4.77
C GLY A 57 -6.33 -19.02 -5.42
N GLY A 58 -5.78 -17.90 -4.92
CA GLY A 58 -4.62 -17.25 -5.57
C GLY A 58 -3.27 -17.90 -5.28
N VAL A 59 -3.06 -18.38 -4.06
CA VAL A 59 -1.79 -18.96 -3.60
C VAL A 59 -1.95 -20.48 -3.40
N SER A 60 -1.01 -21.24 -3.95
CA SER A 60 -0.99 -22.70 -3.89
C SER A 60 -0.84 -23.25 -2.47
N SER A 61 -1.27 -24.49 -2.27
CA SER A 61 -1.19 -25.20 -0.98
C SER A 61 0.25 -25.32 -0.48
N TRP A 62 1.21 -25.53 -1.39
CA TRP A 62 2.64 -25.60 -1.09
C TRP A 62 3.14 -24.34 -0.39
N TRP A 63 2.82 -23.15 -0.93
CA TRP A 63 3.20 -21.88 -0.32
C TRP A 63 2.54 -21.69 1.05
N ARG A 64 1.24 -21.97 1.16
CA ARG A 64 0.52 -21.86 2.44
C ARG A 64 1.15 -22.75 3.52
N GLN A 65 1.53 -23.97 3.16
CA GLN A 65 2.23 -24.89 4.05
C GLN A 65 3.61 -24.34 4.46
N ARG A 66 4.36 -23.79 3.51
CA ARG A 66 5.67 -23.17 3.77
C ARG A 66 5.57 -22.01 4.76
N PHE A 67 4.57 -21.13 4.63
CA PHE A 67 4.34 -20.05 5.59
C PHE A 67 3.97 -20.57 6.99
N ARG A 68 3.09 -21.58 7.07
CA ARG A 68 2.73 -22.20 8.36
C ARG A 68 3.94 -22.84 9.04
N ALA A 69 4.82 -23.52 8.28
CA ALA A 69 6.06 -24.10 8.80
C ALA A 69 6.99 -23.03 9.41
N LEU A 70 6.96 -21.81 8.87
CA LEU A 70 7.70 -20.67 9.39
C LEU A 70 6.98 -19.95 10.54
N LYS A 71 5.95 -20.55 11.14
CA LYS A 71 5.12 -19.96 12.20
C LYS A 71 4.47 -18.64 11.80
N VAL A 72 4.15 -18.46 10.52
CA VAL A 72 3.36 -17.33 10.02
C VAL A 72 1.89 -17.70 10.03
N LYS A 73 1.05 -16.84 10.61
CA LYS A 73 -0.41 -17.02 10.58
C LYS A 73 -0.92 -16.74 9.18
N VAL A 74 -1.43 -17.76 8.49
CA VAL A 74 -2.02 -17.61 7.15
C VAL A 74 -3.53 -17.43 7.30
N VAL A 75 -4.03 -16.28 6.87
CA VAL A 75 -5.46 -15.94 6.89
C VAL A 75 -5.97 -15.90 5.46
N GLU A 76 -7.00 -16.69 5.19
CA GLU A 76 -7.69 -16.63 3.91
C GLU A 76 -8.70 -15.49 3.89
N VAL A 77 -8.55 -14.61 2.91
CA VAL A 77 -9.41 -13.46 2.70
C VAL A 77 -10.42 -13.83 1.62
N ARG A 78 -11.70 -13.88 2.00
CA ARG A 78 -12.78 -14.05 1.02
C ARG A 78 -12.92 -12.74 0.23
N PRO A 79 -12.96 -12.77 -1.10
CA PRO A 79 -13.22 -11.58 -1.89
C PRO A 79 -14.62 -11.06 -1.54
N LEU A 80 -14.67 -9.89 -0.92
CA LEU A 80 -15.92 -9.20 -0.67
C LEU A 80 -16.42 -8.63 -2.00
N ARG A 81 -17.73 -8.70 -2.26
CA ARG A 81 -18.33 -7.92 -3.34
C ARG A 81 -18.27 -6.45 -2.92
N PRO A 82 -17.50 -5.59 -3.62
CA PRO A 82 -17.41 -4.20 -3.23
C PRO A 82 -18.78 -3.53 -3.38
N SER A 83 -19.13 -2.69 -2.41
CA SER A 83 -20.40 -1.95 -2.46
C SER A 83 -20.47 -1.07 -3.72
N LYS A 84 -21.68 -0.79 -4.21
CA LYS A 84 -21.87 0.13 -5.36
C LYS A 84 -21.23 1.49 -5.11
N ALA A 85 -21.24 1.96 -3.85
CA ALA A 85 -20.60 3.20 -3.44
C ALA A 85 -19.06 3.13 -3.60
N LEU A 86 -18.44 2.05 -3.10
CA LEU A 86 -16.99 1.85 -3.24
C LEU A 86 -16.59 1.72 -4.72
N GLN A 87 -17.35 0.98 -5.53
CA GLN A 87 -17.09 0.87 -6.96
C GLN A 87 -17.18 2.22 -7.70
N ARG A 88 -18.14 3.08 -7.32
CA ARG A 88 -18.24 4.44 -7.88
C ARG A 88 -17.04 5.29 -7.46
N ALA A 89 -16.67 5.27 -6.17
CA ALA A 89 -15.51 5.99 -5.67
C ALA A 89 -14.20 5.56 -6.36
N MET A 90 -13.97 4.25 -6.51
CA MET A 90 -12.80 3.71 -7.21
C MET A 90 -12.75 4.14 -8.69
N ARG A 91 -13.89 4.17 -9.39
CA ARG A 91 -13.94 4.64 -10.79
C ARG A 91 -13.64 6.13 -10.91
N GLN A 92 -14.20 6.95 -10.02
CA GLN A 92 -13.92 8.39 -9.99
C GLN A 92 -12.44 8.66 -9.71
N GLU A 93 -11.85 7.95 -8.75
CA GLU A 93 -10.44 8.11 -8.42
C GLU A 93 -9.55 7.68 -9.59
N ARG A 94 -9.88 6.56 -10.25
CA ARG A 94 -9.15 6.13 -11.45
C ARG A 94 -9.22 7.16 -12.58
N ALA A 95 -10.39 7.76 -12.81
CA ALA A 95 -10.55 8.82 -13.80
C ALA A 95 -9.73 10.07 -13.46
N ARG A 96 -9.67 10.45 -12.17
CA ARG A 96 -8.84 11.57 -11.69
C ARG A 96 -7.35 11.30 -11.90
N LEU A 97 -6.88 10.10 -11.55
CA LEU A 97 -5.49 9.71 -11.70
C LEU A 97 -5.09 9.66 -13.19
N GLN A 98 -5.96 9.16 -14.07
CA GLN A 98 -5.74 9.17 -15.51
C GLN A 98 -5.70 10.59 -16.08
N ALA A 99 -6.61 11.47 -15.67
CA ALA A 99 -6.60 12.87 -16.08
C ALA A 99 -5.32 13.60 -15.63
N ARG A 100 -4.84 13.31 -14.41
CA ARG A 100 -3.58 13.86 -13.89
C ARG A 100 -2.37 13.35 -14.70
N ALA A 101 -2.32 12.05 -14.98
CA ALA A 101 -1.26 11.44 -15.79
C ALA A 101 -1.22 12.03 -17.21
N ALA A 102 -2.40 12.19 -17.84
CA ALA A 102 -2.52 12.78 -19.17
C ALA A 102 -2.02 14.24 -19.20
N ARG A 103 -2.35 15.05 -18.18
CA ARG A 103 -1.84 16.42 -18.05
C ARG A 103 -0.33 16.46 -17.87
N SER A 104 0.24 15.57 -17.04
CA SER A 104 1.70 15.51 -16.88
C SER A 104 2.42 15.08 -18.15
N LEU A 105 1.86 14.15 -18.92
CA LEU A 105 2.38 13.74 -20.22
C LEU A 105 2.30 14.87 -21.24
N ALA A 106 1.14 15.54 -21.35
CA ALA A 106 0.97 16.68 -22.24
C ALA A 106 1.95 17.82 -21.91
N ALA A 107 2.12 18.15 -20.63
CA ALA A 107 3.10 19.14 -20.18
C ALA A 107 4.54 18.73 -20.53
N HIS A 108 4.88 17.45 -20.41
CA HIS A 108 6.20 16.94 -20.79
C HIS A 108 6.46 17.07 -22.29
N PHE A 109 5.48 16.72 -23.14
CA PHE A 109 5.61 16.87 -24.59
C PHE A 109 5.65 18.33 -25.04
N LEU A 110 4.84 19.20 -24.44
CA LEU A 110 4.87 20.65 -24.69
C LEU A 110 6.24 21.24 -24.35
N TRP A 111 6.78 20.90 -23.18
CA TRP A 111 8.11 21.33 -22.77
C TRP A 111 9.20 20.81 -23.73
N ARG A 112 9.11 19.55 -24.16
CA ARG A 112 10.06 18.96 -25.10
C ARG A 112 9.99 19.64 -26.48
N GLY A 113 8.78 19.89 -27.00
CA GLY A 113 8.57 20.58 -28.28
C GLY A 113 9.07 22.02 -28.25
N LEU A 114 8.85 22.76 -27.16
CA LEU A 114 9.42 24.10 -26.98
C LEU A 114 10.96 24.07 -26.96
N ARG A 115 11.54 23.05 -26.34
CA ARG A 115 13.00 22.90 -26.24
C ARG A 115 13.65 22.49 -27.56
N GLU A 116 12.97 21.67 -28.36
CA GLU A 116 13.41 21.30 -29.71
C GLU A 116 13.21 22.46 -30.71
N GLY A 117 12.10 23.19 -30.62
CA GLY A 117 11.86 24.41 -31.41
C GLY A 117 12.86 25.53 -31.10
N ALA A 118 13.24 25.72 -29.82
CA ALA A 118 14.26 26.69 -29.43
C ALA A 118 15.68 26.33 -29.93
N ARG A 119 15.98 25.05 -30.17
CA ARG A 119 17.25 24.62 -30.78
C ARG A 119 17.32 24.85 -32.28
N LEU A 120 16.17 24.99 -32.94
CA LEU A 120 16.04 25.25 -34.38
C LEU A 120 15.86 26.75 -34.69
N GLY A 121 16.30 27.63 -33.78
CA GLY A 121 16.29 29.09 -33.96
C GLY A 121 16.84 29.57 -35.31
N PRO A 122 16.45 30.78 -35.73
CA PRO A 122 16.26 31.15 -37.14
C PRO A 122 17.56 31.06 -37.94
N ARG A 123 17.67 30.02 -38.77
CA ARG A 123 18.63 29.97 -39.88
C ARG A 123 18.03 30.42 -41.22
N ALA A 124 16.90 31.12 -41.19
CA ALA A 124 16.30 31.77 -42.35
C ALA A 124 16.61 33.27 -42.28
N GLY A 125 17.79 33.65 -42.76
CA GLY A 125 18.26 35.02 -42.74
C GLY A 125 19.64 35.17 -43.36
N LEU A 126 19.84 34.65 -44.57
CA LEU A 126 20.78 35.14 -45.60
C LEU A 126 20.23 34.74 -46.96
#